data_AF-A0A6B9ZJK6-F1
#
_entry.id   AF-A0A6B9ZJK6-F1
#
_cell.length_a   1.000
_cell.length_b   1.000
_cell.length_c   1.000
_cell.angle_alpha   90.00
_cell.angle_beta   90.00
_cell.angle_gamma   90.00
#
_symmetry.space_group_name_H-M   'P 1'
#
loop_
_entity.id
_entity.type
_entity.pdbx_description
1 polymer ?
#
loop_
_entity_poly.entity_id
_entity_poly.type
_entity_poly.pdbx_seq_one_letter_code
_entity_poly.pdbx_strand_id
1 'polypeptide(L)'
;MALTLFYCLVCSIFIHAQNNGATENSERSLYLGTLWKNGDGVFNQTPDADSIPVVMAITTTATDGIYGIGSTIVFDVTFDQIVYVNGSTPTLQLKMNGQPAAALYTSGDSTQILTFTYTVSKGDTATILDYASIDALQSNGAGIRGTRGPRALLTLPAPGGPGSLSAQRVIVIDGNAPAAPVITIPSRNAVFTKADMVVGGTAEPHSLVKVYIDGNELTEATADETGSWSSVFTAGSIADGNHNLTATATDVAKNVSPLSIAIPVVTDVTVPGAMSVAILSNNRNSNTAAIGDVITVYFSVDDAIYPPEITIAGTAAPVTAIGVKEYVARYTVTAADADGLVPFMITFRDLHGNTGDTITASTDNSNVYIDKKAPLVTLNTLEMSPFRKPFLVYISFSEPIADFDLSYLRVSNAVITDLNSISNNVMTVLVSPMYDGPVTLELAAGAAHDAAGNPSLASTQLAVQALFGGYFEKVYPNPATGIMRLQFTGTVNDKAKITMASYRGVVVYEKELMMDSKTLTMDVSNIPSGAYILTIRSRNYSFYTNVMVVH
;
A
#
# COMPACT_ATOMS: atom_id res chain seq x y z
N MET A 1 -30.73 15.22 -25.58
CA MET A 1 -32.20 14.93 -25.66
C MET A 1 -32.94 16.25 -25.87
N ALA A 2 -34.23 16.23 -26.22
CA ALA A 2 -34.87 17.32 -26.97
C ALA A 2 -35.90 18.16 -26.19
N LEU A 3 -35.97 19.46 -26.54
CA LEU A 3 -37.15 20.35 -26.74
C LEU A 3 -36.56 21.75 -27.12
N THR A 4 -37.00 22.56 -28.10
CA THR A 4 -38.30 22.74 -28.80
C THR A 4 -39.34 23.43 -27.91
N LEU A 5 -40.00 24.54 -28.29
CA LEU A 5 -40.06 25.33 -29.53
C LEU A 5 -38.76 26.16 -29.82
N PHE A 6 -38.61 27.15 -30.73
CA PHE A 6 -39.53 28.04 -31.48
C PHE A 6 -38.97 28.44 -32.87
N TYR A 7 -39.81 29.10 -33.69
CA TYR A 7 -39.46 29.78 -34.94
C TYR A 7 -40.34 31.05 -35.07
N CYS A 8 -39.76 32.22 -35.39
CA CYS A 8 -40.51 33.45 -35.66
C CYS A 8 -40.17 33.95 -37.07
N LEU A 9 -41.15 33.87 -37.98
CA LEU A 9 -40.98 34.23 -39.39
C LEU A 9 -41.39 35.69 -39.60
N VAL A 10 -40.43 36.61 -39.69
CA VAL A 10 -40.70 38.02 -40.01
C VAL A 10 -40.55 38.24 -41.52
N CYS A 11 -41.52 38.94 -42.11
CA CYS A 11 -41.71 38.98 -43.56
C CYS A 11 -40.91 40.09 -44.25
N SER A 12 -40.13 39.74 -45.27
CA SER A 12 -39.48 40.69 -46.18
C SER A 12 -40.49 41.27 -47.17
N ILE A 13 -41.09 42.42 -46.84
CA ILE A 13 -42.02 43.12 -47.72
C ILE A 13 -41.25 43.89 -48.81
N PHE A 14 -41.26 43.35 -50.03
CA PHE A 14 -40.92 44.12 -51.23
C PHE A 14 -42.11 45.03 -51.62
N ILE A 15 -41.94 46.35 -51.50
CA ILE A 15 -42.92 47.31 -52.01
C ILE A 15 -42.68 47.53 -53.51
N HIS A 16 -43.53 46.92 -54.33
CA HIS A 16 -43.54 47.12 -55.78
C HIS A 16 -44.70 48.08 -56.14
N ALA A 17 -44.43 49.39 -56.15
CA ALA A 17 -45.44 50.41 -56.40
C ALA A 17 -45.65 50.65 -57.90
N GLN A 18 -46.53 49.86 -58.55
CA GLN A 18 -47.07 50.24 -59.85
C GLN A 18 -48.07 51.39 -59.70
N ASN A 19 -47.96 52.41 -60.55
CA ASN A 19 -48.77 53.62 -60.47
C ASN A 19 -49.77 53.69 -61.65
N ASN A 20 -51.04 53.43 -61.35
CA ASN A 20 -52.20 53.76 -62.18
C ASN A 20 -53.19 54.51 -61.27
N GLY A 21 -53.85 55.61 -61.64
CA GLY A 21 -53.77 56.34 -62.92
C GLY A 21 -55.11 57.02 -63.22
N ALA A 22 -55.28 58.30 -62.89
CA ALA A 22 -56.50 59.07 -63.15
C ALA A 22 -56.25 60.58 -63.34
N THR A 23 -56.23 61.00 -64.61
CA THR A 23 -56.86 62.20 -65.18
C THR A 23 -57.13 63.45 -64.32
N GLU A 24 -56.58 64.59 -64.72
CA GLU A 24 -57.41 65.73 -65.18
C GLU A 24 -56.65 66.63 -66.19
N ASN A 25 -57.36 67.57 -66.86
CA ASN A 25 -56.90 68.27 -68.07
C ASN A 25 -56.37 69.70 -67.84
N SER A 26 -55.38 70.11 -68.64
CA SER A 26 -55.41 71.42 -69.33
C SER A 26 -54.55 71.39 -70.61
N GLU A 27 -54.92 72.17 -71.63
CA GLU A 27 -54.45 71.97 -73.02
C GLU A 27 -53.38 72.96 -73.49
N ARG A 28 -52.43 72.47 -74.32
CA ARG A 28 -51.98 73.00 -75.63
C ARG A 28 -50.77 72.16 -76.13
N SER A 29 -50.79 71.41 -77.24
CA SER A 29 -51.23 71.69 -78.63
C SER A 29 -50.30 72.72 -79.33
N LEU A 30 -49.65 72.46 -80.49
CA LEU A 30 -49.72 71.30 -81.42
C LEU A 30 -48.51 71.32 -82.39
N TYR A 31 -47.87 70.19 -82.71
CA TYR A 31 -47.57 69.77 -84.11
C TYR A 31 -47.02 68.33 -84.26
N LEU A 32 -47.38 67.67 -85.36
CA LEU A 32 -46.86 66.37 -85.87
C LEU A 32 -45.88 66.67 -87.04
N GLY A 33 -44.99 65.81 -87.54
CA GLY A 33 -44.57 64.43 -87.27
C GLY A 33 -43.23 64.21 -88.03
N THR A 34 -42.58 63.04 -88.04
CA THR A 34 -43.09 61.76 -88.55
C THR A 34 -42.51 60.54 -87.82
N LEU A 35 -43.21 59.42 -87.89
CA LEU A 35 -42.75 58.11 -87.39
C LEU A 35 -41.94 57.36 -88.44
N TRP A 36 -40.91 56.63 -87.99
CA TRP A 36 -40.70 55.24 -88.42
C TRP A 36 -40.41 54.35 -87.19
N LYS A 37 -40.88 53.11 -87.27
CA LYS A 37 -40.88 52.03 -86.26
C LYS A 37 -40.79 50.71 -87.05
N ASN A 38 -40.29 49.56 -86.57
CA ASN A 38 -39.82 49.13 -85.25
C ASN A 38 -38.44 48.43 -85.39
N GLY A 39 -37.87 47.90 -84.30
CA GLY A 39 -36.58 47.17 -84.32
C GLY A 39 -36.15 46.55 -82.99
N ASP A 40 -37.10 46.32 -82.08
CA ASP A 40 -37.08 45.55 -80.84
C ASP A 40 -35.72 45.12 -80.26
N GLY A 41 -35.20 45.94 -79.33
CA GLY A 41 -34.03 45.62 -78.50
C GLY A 41 -34.22 46.16 -77.08
N VAL A 42 -34.17 45.26 -76.09
CA VAL A 42 -34.44 45.56 -74.67
C VAL A 42 -33.50 46.66 -74.16
N PHE A 43 -34.06 47.73 -73.57
CA PHE A 43 -33.31 48.68 -72.73
C PHE A 43 -32.90 48.01 -71.41
N ASN A 44 -31.93 47.11 -71.49
CA ASN A 44 -31.18 46.66 -70.33
C ASN A 44 -30.30 47.83 -69.90
N GLN A 45 -30.74 48.60 -68.90
CA GLN A 45 -29.88 49.61 -68.27
C GLN A 45 -28.73 48.89 -67.57
N THR A 46 -27.59 48.80 -68.26
CA THR A 46 -26.30 48.62 -67.59
C THR A 46 -26.17 49.70 -66.51
N PRO A 47 -25.69 49.38 -65.30
CA PRO A 47 -25.46 50.36 -64.25
C PRO A 47 -24.72 51.59 -64.79
N ASP A 48 -25.19 52.79 -64.43
CA ASP A 48 -24.75 54.02 -65.07
C ASP A 48 -23.28 54.29 -64.77
N ALA A 49 -22.44 54.16 -65.80
CA ALA A 49 -20.98 54.04 -65.67
C ALA A 49 -20.26 55.34 -65.28
N ASP A 50 -21.00 56.45 -65.17
CA ASP A 50 -20.56 57.76 -64.67
C ASP A 50 -21.07 58.09 -63.26
N SER A 51 -21.86 57.20 -62.64
CA SER A 51 -22.33 57.39 -61.26
C SER A 51 -21.18 57.35 -60.23
N ILE A 52 -21.38 57.98 -59.07
CA ILE A 52 -20.40 58.01 -57.98
C ILE A 52 -20.58 56.75 -57.12
N PRO A 53 -19.58 55.87 -56.99
CA PRO A 53 -19.67 54.74 -56.07
C PRO A 53 -19.78 55.23 -54.62
N VAL A 54 -20.67 54.63 -53.84
CA VAL A 54 -20.94 54.93 -52.43
C VAL A 54 -20.78 53.67 -51.57
N VAL A 55 -20.27 53.82 -50.35
CA VAL A 55 -20.23 52.70 -49.40
C VAL A 55 -21.64 52.42 -48.87
N MET A 56 -22.09 51.17 -49.00
CA MET A 56 -23.39 50.71 -48.49
C MET A 56 -23.29 50.14 -47.08
N ALA A 57 -22.25 49.35 -46.80
CA ALA A 57 -22.09 48.64 -45.53
C ALA A 57 -20.64 48.24 -45.27
N ILE A 58 -20.31 48.02 -44.00
CA ILE A 58 -19.12 47.29 -43.55
C ILE A 58 -19.62 46.01 -42.88
N THR A 59 -19.11 44.86 -43.28
CA THR A 59 -19.45 43.57 -42.67
C THR A 59 -18.19 42.85 -42.18
N THR A 60 -18.34 41.75 -41.45
CA THR A 60 -17.22 40.89 -41.04
C THR A 60 -17.65 39.43 -40.94
N THR A 61 -16.71 38.54 -41.24
CA THR A 61 -16.82 37.10 -41.01
C THR A 61 -16.53 36.70 -39.56
N ALA A 62 -16.02 37.63 -38.73
CA ALA A 62 -15.86 37.40 -37.30
C ALA A 62 -17.22 37.18 -36.61
N THR A 63 -17.22 36.32 -35.59
CA THR A 63 -18.35 36.05 -34.71
C THR A 63 -18.41 37.08 -33.58
N ASP A 64 -19.52 37.14 -32.87
CA ASP A 64 -19.60 37.86 -31.61
C ASP A 64 -18.67 37.20 -30.58
N GLY A 65 -17.94 37.99 -29.78
CA GLY A 65 -16.94 37.46 -28.84
C GLY A 65 -15.83 38.45 -28.47
N ILE A 66 -14.87 37.96 -27.68
CA ILE A 66 -13.68 38.71 -27.23
C ILE A 66 -12.45 38.23 -28.01
N TYR A 67 -11.65 39.18 -28.50
CA TYR A 67 -10.49 38.93 -29.34
C TYR A 67 -9.22 39.53 -28.73
N GLY A 68 -8.29 38.66 -28.30
CA GLY A 68 -6.99 39.02 -27.73
C GLY A 68 -5.88 39.21 -28.76
N ILE A 69 -4.68 39.57 -28.28
CA ILE A 69 -3.46 39.85 -29.06
C ILE A 69 -3.21 38.77 -30.13
N GLY A 70 -2.92 39.19 -31.36
CA GLY A 70 -2.67 38.31 -32.49
C GLY A 70 -3.94 37.78 -33.18
N SER A 71 -5.12 37.96 -32.59
CA SER A 71 -6.39 37.72 -33.29
C SER A 71 -6.48 38.60 -34.53
N THR A 72 -6.84 38.01 -35.67
CA THR A 72 -7.03 38.76 -36.92
C THR A 72 -8.51 38.82 -37.28
N ILE A 73 -8.99 40.03 -37.55
CA ILE A 73 -10.37 40.34 -37.93
C ILE A 73 -10.37 40.88 -39.35
N VAL A 74 -11.30 40.38 -40.16
CA VAL A 74 -11.49 40.74 -41.57
C VAL A 74 -12.72 41.62 -41.71
N PHE A 75 -12.62 42.75 -42.40
CA PHE A 75 -13.75 43.64 -42.69
C PHE A 75 -13.95 43.78 -44.19
N ASP A 76 -15.20 43.63 -44.64
CA ASP A 76 -15.58 43.75 -46.04
C ASP A 76 -16.40 45.04 -46.23
N VAL A 77 -15.79 46.03 -46.87
CA VAL A 77 -16.42 47.32 -47.21
C VAL A 77 -17.11 47.18 -48.55
N THR A 78 -18.45 47.15 -48.54
CA THR A 78 -19.28 46.94 -49.73
C THR A 78 -19.71 48.26 -50.35
N PHE A 79 -19.45 48.43 -51.64
CA PHE A 79 -19.92 49.53 -52.48
C PHE A 79 -21.16 49.11 -53.29
N ASP A 80 -21.96 50.10 -53.72
CA ASP A 80 -23.11 49.90 -54.62
C ASP A 80 -22.70 49.35 -56.00
N GLN A 81 -21.48 49.66 -56.45
CA GLN A 81 -20.95 49.30 -57.76
C GLN A 81 -19.47 48.90 -57.70
N ILE A 82 -18.95 48.34 -58.79
CA ILE A 82 -17.57 47.87 -58.88
C ILE A 82 -16.60 49.04 -58.74
N VAL A 83 -15.61 48.90 -57.84
CA VAL A 83 -14.54 49.86 -57.59
C VAL A 83 -13.17 49.31 -57.97
N TYR A 84 -12.31 50.22 -58.41
CA TYR A 84 -10.91 49.98 -58.75
C TYR A 84 -10.01 50.79 -57.82
N VAL A 85 -8.94 50.18 -57.33
CA VAL A 85 -8.00 50.72 -56.33
C VAL A 85 -6.62 50.88 -56.94
N ASN A 86 -6.20 52.12 -57.21
CA ASN A 86 -4.92 52.39 -57.88
C ASN A 86 -3.99 53.37 -57.15
N GLY A 87 -2.68 53.25 -57.43
CA GLY A 87 -1.62 54.15 -56.97
C GLY A 87 -1.12 53.92 -55.54
N SER A 88 -2.00 53.63 -54.59
CA SER A 88 -1.67 53.33 -53.18
C SER A 88 -2.80 52.50 -52.54
N THR A 89 -2.61 52.04 -51.30
CA THR A 89 -3.60 51.23 -50.58
C THR A 89 -4.36 52.05 -49.52
N PRO A 90 -5.71 51.96 -49.47
CA PRO A 90 -6.50 52.62 -48.43
C PRO A 90 -6.35 51.94 -47.07
N THR A 91 -6.83 52.61 -46.02
CA THR A 91 -6.95 52.04 -44.66
C THR A 91 -8.32 52.34 -44.07
N LEU A 92 -8.81 51.47 -43.18
CA LEU A 92 -10.02 51.69 -42.40
C LEU A 92 -9.62 51.95 -40.94
N GLN A 93 -9.90 53.16 -40.44
CA GLN A 93 -9.53 53.56 -39.08
C GLN A 93 -10.54 53.03 -38.07
N LEU A 94 -10.10 52.11 -37.21
CA LEU A 94 -10.90 51.49 -36.17
C LEU A 94 -10.96 52.34 -34.90
N LYS A 95 -12.12 52.33 -34.26
CA LYS A 95 -12.37 52.98 -32.97
C LYS A 95 -11.90 52.07 -31.84
N MET A 96 -10.78 52.45 -31.23
CA MET A 96 -10.33 51.89 -29.95
C MET A 96 -10.60 52.87 -28.81
N ASN A 97 -10.55 52.39 -27.57
CA ASN A 97 -10.61 53.22 -26.36
C ASN A 97 -9.31 54.04 -26.16
N GLY A 98 -8.20 53.57 -26.75
CA GLY A 98 -6.88 54.20 -26.71
C GLY A 98 -6.58 55.01 -27.99
N GLN A 99 -5.46 54.70 -28.65
CA GLN A 99 -5.15 55.27 -29.97
C GLN A 99 -5.94 54.54 -31.07
N PRO A 100 -6.40 55.23 -32.14
CA PRO A 100 -7.01 54.58 -33.30
C PRO A 100 -6.08 53.56 -33.95
N ALA A 101 -6.62 52.42 -34.34
CA ALA A 101 -5.88 51.36 -35.03
C ALA A 101 -6.28 51.29 -36.51
N ALA A 102 -5.33 51.03 -37.41
CA ALA A 102 -5.60 50.94 -38.84
C ALA A 102 -5.82 49.47 -39.26
N ALA A 103 -7.01 49.15 -39.79
CA ALA A 103 -7.20 47.96 -40.60
C ALA A 103 -6.62 48.23 -42.01
N LEU A 104 -5.78 47.31 -42.50
CA LEU A 104 -5.02 47.45 -43.73
C LEU A 104 -5.75 46.78 -44.88
N TYR A 105 -5.83 47.43 -46.04
CA TYR A 105 -6.40 46.85 -47.26
C TYR A 105 -5.60 45.63 -47.75
N THR A 106 -6.29 44.54 -48.08
CA THR A 106 -5.68 43.28 -48.53
C THR A 106 -6.11 42.82 -49.91
N SER A 107 -7.38 43.00 -50.28
CA SER A 107 -7.95 42.50 -51.53
C SER A 107 -9.26 43.21 -51.89
N GLY A 108 -9.72 43.07 -53.14
CA GLY A 108 -11.03 43.58 -53.56
C GLY A 108 -11.06 44.43 -54.83
N ASP A 109 -9.88 44.79 -55.36
CA ASP A 109 -9.75 45.54 -56.62
C ASP A 109 -10.53 44.89 -57.77
N SER A 110 -11.20 45.72 -58.58
CA SER A 110 -12.14 45.34 -59.63
C SER A 110 -13.40 44.57 -59.17
N THR A 111 -13.77 44.69 -57.89
CA THR A 111 -15.03 44.13 -57.34
C THR A 111 -15.88 45.19 -56.61
N GLN A 112 -17.06 44.80 -56.10
CA GLN A 112 -17.89 45.64 -55.21
C GLN A 112 -17.41 45.68 -53.76
N ILE A 113 -16.47 44.82 -53.35
CA ILE A 113 -16.09 44.64 -51.94
C ILE A 113 -14.60 44.87 -51.78
N LEU A 114 -14.21 45.82 -50.93
CA LEU A 114 -12.83 46.02 -50.51
C LEU A 114 -12.62 45.39 -49.13
N THR A 115 -11.77 44.38 -49.06
CA THR A 115 -11.43 43.63 -47.85
C THR A 115 -10.23 44.28 -47.13
N PHE A 116 -10.36 44.41 -45.81
CA PHE A 116 -9.35 44.93 -44.91
C PHE A 116 -9.09 43.93 -43.78
N THR A 117 -7.87 43.89 -43.24
CA THR A 117 -7.52 43.07 -42.08
C THR A 117 -6.89 43.90 -40.98
N TYR A 118 -7.27 43.61 -39.74
CA TYR A 118 -6.65 44.14 -38.52
C TYR A 118 -6.22 42.97 -37.64
N THR A 119 -5.04 43.08 -37.03
CA THR A 119 -4.53 42.12 -36.05
C THR A 119 -4.38 42.84 -34.71
N VAL A 120 -5.01 42.30 -33.66
CA VAL A 120 -5.03 42.91 -32.32
C VAL A 120 -3.60 43.04 -31.78
N SER A 121 -3.21 44.27 -31.45
CA SER A 121 -1.91 44.59 -30.87
C SER A 121 -2.00 44.78 -29.36
N LYS A 122 -0.85 44.70 -28.68
CA LYS A 122 -0.78 44.85 -27.22
C LYS A 122 -1.25 46.24 -26.79
N GLY A 123 -2.28 46.29 -25.94
CA GLY A 123 -2.90 47.51 -25.41
C GLY A 123 -4.07 48.04 -26.24
N ASP A 124 -4.38 47.45 -27.41
CA ASP A 124 -5.60 47.79 -28.14
C ASP A 124 -6.82 47.34 -27.34
N THR A 125 -7.85 48.18 -27.22
CA THR A 125 -9.11 47.81 -26.54
C THR A 125 -10.32 48.46 -27.18
N ALA A 126 -11.44 47.76 -27.23
CA ALA A 126 -12.75 48.28 -27.64
C ALA A 126 -13.87 47.47 -26.98
N THR A 127 -14.81 48.13 -26.30
CA THR A 127 -15.95 47.45 -25.65
C THR A 127 -17.01 46.97 -26.63
N ILE A 128 -17.20 47.70 -27.74
CA ILE A 128 -17.82 47.22 -28.98
C ILE A 128 -17.02 47.86 -30.12
N LEU A 129 -16.43 47.04 -30.99
CA LEU A 129 -15.64 47.51 -32.11
C LEU A 129 -16.52 48.15 -33.21
N ASP A 130 -16.12 49.33 -33.66
CA ASP A 130 -16.61 49.96 -34.89
C ASP A 130 -15.48 50.78 -35.52
N TYR A 131 -15.74 51.45 -36.63
CA TYR A 131 -14.81 52.43 -37.20
C TYR A 131 -14.93 53.83 -36.55
N ALA A 132 -13.86 54.63 -36.64
CA ALA A 132 -13.66 55.84 -35.84
C ALA A 132 -14.69 56.97 -36.09
N SER A 133 -15.14 57.12 -37.33
CA SER A 133 -16.17 58.08 -37.77
C SER A 133 -16.70 57.69 -39.15
N ILE A 134 -17.69 58.43 -39.66
CA ILE A 134 -18.15 58.27 -41.06
C ILE A 134 -17.03 58.51 -42.10
N ASP A 135 -15.93 59.16 -41.74
CA ASP A 135 -14.78 59.43 -42.62
C ASP A 135 -13.61 58.44 -42.41
N ALA A 136 -13.83 57.35 -41.67
CA ALA A 136 -12.77 56.43 -41.27
C ALA A 136 -12.13 55.63 -42.41
N LEU A 137 -12.78 55.54 -43.58
CA LEU A 137 -12.18 54.94 -44.79
C LEU A 137 -11.24 55.95 -45.46
N GLN A 138 -9.98 55.90 -45.07
CA GLN A 138 -8.95 56.82 -45.50
C GLN A 138 -8.31 56.32 -46.79
N SER A 139 -8.45 57.11 -47.87
CA SER A 139 -7.88 56.77 -49.18
C SER A 139 -6.36 56.60 -49.18
N ASN A 140 -5.63 57.28 -48.27
CA ASN A 140 -4.17 57.18 -48.13
C ASN A 140 -3.42 57.30 -49.49
N GLY A 141 -3.83 58.28 -50.30
CA GLY A 141 -3.29 58.53 -51.65
C GLY A 141 -3.93 57.70 -52.77
N ALA A 142 -4.65 56.62 -52.46
CA ALA A 142 -5.28 55.76 -53.45
C ALA A 142 -6.32 56.51 -54.31
N GLY A 143 -6.43 56.12 -55.58
CA GLY A 143 -7.65 56.31 -56.35
C GLY A 143 -8.58 55.13 -56.12
N ILE A 144 -9.69 55.36 -55.43
CA ILE A 144 -10.85 54.45 -55.42
C ILE A 144 -11.87 55.04 -56.40
N ARG A 145 -12.23 54.32 -57.46
CA ARG A 145 -13.03 54.83 -58.59
C ARG A 145 -13.97 53.77 -59.16
N GLY A 146 -15.09 54.22 -59.74
CA GLY A 146 -15.97 53.36 -60.55
C GLY A 146 -15.36 53.01 -61.92
N THR A 147 -15.93 52.01 -62.60
CA THR A 147 -15.40 51.37 -63.82
C THR A 147 -14.94 52.32 -64.93
N ARG A 148 -15.58 53.48 -65.10
CA ARG A 148 -15.18 54.50 -66.09
C ARG A 148 -15.22 55.94 -65.55
N GLY A 149 -15.44 56.10 -64.24
CA GLY A 149 -16.09 57.30 -63.70
C GLY A 149 -15.34 58.02 -62.56
N PRO A 150 -16.08 58.77 -61.72
CA PRO A 150 -15.52 59.63 -60.67
C PRO A 150 -14.84 58.84 -59.51
N ARG A 151 -14.23 59.58 -58.58
CA ARG A 151 -13.76 59.01 -57.30
C ARG A 151 -14.98 58.58 -56.46
N ALA A 152 -14.86 57.45 -55.78
CA ALA A 152 -15.87 56.98 -54.84
C ALA A 152 -16.04 57.92 -53.64
N LEU A 153 -17.27 58.03 -53.13
CA LEU A 153 -17.57 58.66 -51.86
C LEU A 153 -17.27 57.66 -50.73
N LEU A 154 -16.26 57.97 -49.92
CA LEU A 154 -15.76 57.08 -48.86
C LEU A 154 -16.49 57.25 -47.52
N THR A 155 -17.58 58.04 -47.51
CA THR A 155 -18.42 58.24 -46.33
C THR A 155 -19.12 56.94 -45.97
N LEU A 156 -18.79 56.41 -44.79
CA LEU A 156 -19.35 55.20 -44.21
C LEU A 156 -20.73 55.50 -43.57
N PRO A 157 -21.56 54.46 -43.33
CA PRO A 157 -22.71 54.57 -42.44
C PRO A 157 -22.33 55.15 -41.06
N ALA A 158 -23.30 55.71 -40.33
CA ALA A 158 -23.03 56.17 -38.98
C ALA A 158 -22.70 54.98 -38.06
N PRO A 159 -21.62 55.01 -37.24
CA PRO A 159 -21.33 53.98 -36.25
C PRO A 159 -22.52 53.71 -35.32
N GLY A 160 -22.86 52.43 -35.12
CA GLY A 160 -24.08 51.98 -34.43
C GLY A 160 -25.38 52.07 -35.25
N GLY A 161 -25.34 52.65 -36.45
CA GLY A 161 -26.47 52.70 -37.39
C GLY A 161 -26.51 51.52 -38.38
N PRO A 162 -27.61 51.33 -39.12
CA PRO A 162 -27.72 50.26 -40.12
C PRO A 162 -26.56 50.29 -41.13
N GLY A 163 -25.92 49.13 -41.34
CA GLY A 163 -24.74 49.00 -42.21
C GLY A 163 -23.38 49.29 -41.54
N SER A 164 -23.35 49.75 -40.29
CA SER A 164 -22.11 49.83 -39.48
C SER A 164 -21.74 48.49 -38.85
N LEU A 165 -20.51 48.37 -38.35
CA LEU A 165 -20.01 47.12 -37.76
C LEU A 165 -20.72 46.80 -36.44
N SER A 166 -20.81 47.78 -35.53
CA SER A 166 -21.40 47.57 -34.19
C SER A 166 -22.92 47.36 -34.21
N ALA A 167 -23.60 47.71 -35.31
CA ALA A 167 -25.01 47.37 -35.53
C ALA A 167 -25.25 45.92 -35.98
N GLN A 168 -24.17 45.17 -36.30
CA GLN A 168 -24.23 43.79 -36.83
C GLN A 168 -23.51 42.76 -35.95
N ARG A 169 -22.56 43.21 -35.13
CA ARG A 169 -21.68 42.36 -34.31
C ARG A 169 -21.34 42.97 -32.97
N VAL A 170 -21.22 42.12 -31.96
CA VAL A 170 -20.68 42.43 -30.63
C VAL A 170 -19.26 41.84 -30.55
N ILE A 171 -18.32 42.57 -31.13
CA ILE A 171 -16.88 42.26 -31.09
C ILE A 171 -16.23 43.12 -30.00
N VAL A 172 -15.64 42.46 -29.01
CA VAL A 172 -14.82 43.09 -27.97
C VAL A 172 -13.36 42.88 -28.34
N ILE A 173 -12.55 43.94 -28.30
CA ILE A 173 -11.09 43.85 -28.40
C ILE A 173 -10.50 44.01 -27.02
N ASP A 174 -9.64 43.09 -26.62
CA ASP A 174 -8.85 43.21 -25.39
C ASP A 174 -7.42 42.73 -25.59
N GLY A 175 -6.52 43.67 -25.87
CA GLY A 175 -5.09 43.45 -26.04
C GLY A 175 -4.29 43.55 -24.74
N ASN A 176 -4.90 43.49 -23.57
CA ASN A 176 -4.19 43.53 -22.28
C ASN A 176 -3.93 42.12 -21.77
N ALA A 177 -2.66 41.70 -21.77
CA ALA A 177 -2.29 40.48 -21.08
C ALA A 177 -2.41 40.63 -19.54
N PRO A 178 -2.91 39.61 -18.82
CA PRO A 178 -3.01 39.65 -17.37
C PRO A 178 -1.64 39.80 -16.70
N ALA A 179 -1.64 40.28 -15.46
CA ALA A 179 -0.44 40.30 -14.64
C ALA A 179 0.10 38.86 -14.43
N ALA A 180 1.42 38.73 -14.24
CA ALA A 180 2.01 37.45 -13.90
C ALA A 180 1.45 36.93 -12.57
N PRO A 181 0.98 35.67 -12.49
CA PRO A 181 0.36 35.14 -11.27
C PRO A 181 1.38 35.05 -10.13
N VAL A 182 0.89 35.12 -8.88
CA VAL A 182 1.71 35.01 -7.67
C VAL A 182 1.44 33.67 -7.01
N ILE A 183 2.42 32.78 -7.03
CA ILE A 183 2.38 31.53 -6.26
C ILE A 183 2.61 31.87 -4.78
N THR A 184 1.65 31.50 -3.92
CA THR A 184 1.72 31.67 -2.45
C THR A 184 1.73 30.35 -1.70
N ILE A 185 1.31 29.26 -2.35
CA ILE A 185 1.39 27.88 -1.87
C ILE A 185 2.13 27.07 -2.95
N PRO A 186 3.21 26.35 -2.61
CA PRO A 186 3.83 26.27 -1.29
C PRO A 186 4.64 27.52 -0.91
N SER A 187 5.06 27.58 0.35
CA SER A 187 6.14 28.47 0.78
C SER A 187 7.46 28.14 0.05
N ARG A 188 8.31 29.16 -0.11
CA ARG A 188 9.70 29.01 -0.58
C ARG A 188 10.45 27.96 0.24
N ASN A 189 11.15 27.07 -0.45
CA ASN A 189 11.92 25.93 0.08
C ASN A 189 11.07 24.87 0.82
N ALA A 190 9.76 24.75 0.52
CA ALA A 190 8.99 23.59 0.97
C ALA A 190 9.54 22.29 0.35
N VAL A 191 9.37 21.19 1.09
CA VAL A 191 9.67 19.83 0.61
C VAL A 191 8.37 19.19 0.12
N PHE A 192 8.42 18.58 -1.07
CA PHE A 192 7.35 17.82 -1.69
C PHE A 192 7.64 16.33 -1.58
N THR A 193 6.74 15.60 -0.93
CA THR A 193 6.78 14.14 -0.82
C THR A 193 5.91 13.47 -1.88
N LYS A 194 5.96 12.14 -1.97
CA LYS A 194 5.14 11.30 -2.86
C LYS A 194 3.62 11.44 -2.67
N ALA A 195 3.17 12.16 -1.63
CA ALA A 195 1.78 12.47 -1.36
C ALA A 195 1.16 13.46 -2.37
N ASP A 196 -0.16 13.65 -2.28
CA ASP A 196 -0.84 14.72 -3.00
C ASP A 196 -0.50 16.09 -2.38
N MET A 197 -0.10 17.01 -3.25
CA MET A 197 0.45 18.32 -2.91
C MET A 197 -0.39 19.43 -3.55
N VAL A 198 -0.45 20.58 -2.88
CA VAL A 198 -1.23 21.74 -3.31
C VAL A 198 -0.30 22.83 -3.82
N VAL A 199 -0.60 23.35 -5.01
CA VAL A 199 -0.13 24.68 -5.47
C VAL A 199 -1.28 25.66 -5.42
N GLY A 200 -1.01 26.92 -5.12
CA GLY A 200 -2.03 27.95 -5.01
C GLY A 200 -1.46 29.36 -4.98
N GLY A 201 -2.32 30.34 -5.18
CA GLY A 201 -1.87 31.71 -5.40
C GLY A 201 -2.97 32.69 -5.76
N THR A 202 -2.55 33.82 -6.34
CA THR A 202 -3.44 34.79 -6.98
C THR A 202 -3.10 34.97 -8.46
N ALA A 203 -4.11 35.38 -9.23
CA ALA A 203 -4.04 35.75 -10.64
C ALA A 203 -5.17 36.75 -10.96
N GLU A 204 -5.39 37.06 -12.24
CA GLU A 204 -6.58 37.82 -12.64
C GLU A 204 -7.85 36.95 -12.49
N PRO A 205 -8.98 37.48 -11.97
CA PRO A 205 -10.22 36.72 -11.82
C PRO A 205 -10.65 36.02 -13.12
N HIS A 206 -11.11 34.78 -13.02
CA HIS A 206 -11.50 33.92 -14.15
C HIS A 206 -10.38 33.54 -15.14
N SER A 207 -9.13 33.97 -14.95
CA SER A 207 -8.01 33.54 -15.80
C SER A 207 -7.62 32.08 -15.53
N LEU A 208 -7.18 31.37 -16.57
CA LEU A 208 -6.60 30.03 -16.46
C LEU A 208 -5.12 30.15 -16.08
N VAL A 209 -4.76 29.67 -14.90
CA VAL A 209 -3.37 29.61 -14.42
C VAL A 209 -2.77 28.26 -14.78
N LYS A 210 -1.67 28.26 -15.53
CA LYS A 210 -0.81 27.09 -15.76
C LYS A 210 0.41 27.19 -14.88
N VAL A 211 0.69 26.12 -14.13
CA VAL A 211 1.85 25.97 -13.24
C VAL A 211 2.87 25.05 -13.89
N TYR A 212 4.14 25.45 -13.82
CA TYR A 212 5.27 24.75 -14.41
C TYR A 212 6.30 24.42 -13.34
N ILE A 213 7.00 23.28 -13.49
CA ILE A 213 8.19 22.92 -12.72
C ILE A 213 9.39 22.76 -13.66
N ASP A 214 10.43 23.56 -13.44
CA ASP A 214 11.60 23.71 -14.32
C ASP A 214 11.26 23.89 -15.81
N GLY A 215 10.12 24.53 -16.09
CA GLY A 215 9.62 24.81 -17.45
C GLY A 215 8.72 23.72 -18.06
N ASN A 216 8.56 22.56 -17.41
CA ASN A 216 7.60 21.53 -17.79
C ASN A 216 6.24 21.83 -17.15
N GLU A 217 5.13 21.64 -17.86
CA GLU A 217 3.80 21.86 -17.29
C GLU A 217 3.48 20.82 -16.20
N LEU A 218 3.07 21.30 -15.03
CA LEU A 218 2.83 20.48 -13.83
C LEU A 218 1.33 20.26 -13.58
N THR A 219 0.56 21.36 -13.59
CA THR A 219 -0.90 21.36 -13.37
C THR A 219 -1.49 22.72 -13.76
N GLU A 220 -2.82 22.82 -13.83
CA GLU A 220 -3.54 24.08 -14.08
C GLU A 220 -4.75 24.25 -13.14
N ALA A 221 -5.23 25.49 -13.01
CA ALA A 221 -6.48 25.84 -12.33
C ALA A 221 -7.01 27.20 -12.81
N THR A 222 -8.33 27.39 -12.83
CA THR A 222 -8.94 28.71 -13.06
C THR A 222 -9.00 29.51 -11.76
N ALA A 223 -8.69 30.80 -11.81
CA ALA A 223 -8.88 31.72 -10.70
C ALA A 223 -10.37 32.07 -10.48
N ASP A 224 -10.78 32.19 -9.23
CA ASP A 224 -12.15 32.54 -8.85
C ASP A 224 -12.47 34.04 -9.04
N GLU A 225 -13.68 34.45 -8.64
CA GLU A 225 -14.15 35.86 -8.69
C GLU A 225 -13.27 36.83 -7.88
N THR A 226 -12.45 36.34 -6.95
CA THR A 226 -11.50 37.12 -6.14
C THR A 226 -10.08 37.13 -6.72
N GLY A 227 -9.83 36.35 -7.77
CA GLY A 227 -8.50 36.09 -8.32
C GLY A 227 -7.72 35.00 -7.58
N SER A 228 -8.35 34.27 -6.65
CA SER A 228 -7.69 33.18 -5.90
C SER A 228 -7.71 31.88 -6.72
N TRP A 229 -6.62 31.11 -6.70
CA TRP A 229 -6.56 29.81 -7.37
C TRP A 229 -5.83 28.76 -6.51
N SER A 230 -6.18 27.49 -6.72
CA SER A 230 -5.47 26.34 -6.17
C SER A 230 -5.65 25.11 -7.05
N SER A 231 -4.63 24.26 -7.14
CA SER A 231 -4.69 22.97 -7.82
C SER A 231 -3.94 21.90 -7.01
N VAL A 232 -4.33 20.65 -7.20
CA VAL A 232 -3.68 19.47 -6.58
C VAL A 232 -2.88 18.74 -7.65
N PHE A 233 -1.70 18.25 -7.27
CA PHE A 233 -0.84 17.39 -8.10
C PHE A 233 -0.12 16.38 -7.20
N THR A 234 0.32 15.26 -7.76
CA THR A 234 1.11 14.25 -7.02
C THR A 234 2.57 14.37 -7.47
N ALA A 235 3.52 14.51 -6.53
CA ALA A 235 4.90 14.78 -6.90
C ALA A 235 5.67 13.55 -7.44
N GLY A 236 5.14 12.34 -7.30
CA GLY A 236 5.85 11.06 -7.54
C GLY A 236 6.30 10.74 -8.97
N SER A 237 6.18 11.67 -9.93
CA SER A 237 6.78 11.62 -11.27
C SER A 237 7.92 12.62 -11.48
N ILE A 238 8.18 13.47 -10.48
CA ILE A 238 9.28 14.43 -10.42
C ILE A 238 10.47 13.73 -9.75
N ALA A 239 11.68 13.95 -10.23
CA ALA A 239 12.88 13.41 -9.58
C ALA A 239 13.15 14.11 -8.24
N ASP A 240 13.99 13.53 -7.37
CA ASP A 240 14.41 14.16 -6.12
C ASP A 240 15.42 15.30 -6.38
N GLY A 241 15.34 16.37 -5.58
CA GLY A 241 16.30 17.48 -5.61
C GLY A 241 15.67 18.87 -5.59
N ASN A 242 16.40 19.86 -6.11
CA ASN A 242 15.97 21.26 -6.12
C ASN A 242 15.31 21.64 -7.44
N HIS A 243 14.08 22.12 -7.37
CA HIS A 243 13.27 22.55 -8.53
C HIS A 243 12.73 23.97 -8.35
N ASN A 244 12.26 24.58 -9.43
CA ASN A 244 11.61 25.89 -9.42
C ASN A 244 10.20 25.82 -9.99
N LEU A 245 9.22 26.21 -9.18
CA LEU A 245 7.86 26.47 -9.63
C LEU A 245 7.76 27.86 -10.26
N THR A 246 7.12 27.94 -11.42
CA THR A 246 6.68 29.19 -12.05
C THR A 246 5.27 29.03 -12.61
N ALA A 247 4.58 30.12 -12.92
CA ALA A 247 3.23 30.05 -13.50
C ALA A 247 2.98 31.17 -14.52
N THR A 248 2.02 30.94 -15.43
CA THR A 248 1.42 31.96 -16.30
C THR A 248 -0.09 31.99 -16.10
N ALA A 249 -0.72 33.13 -16.36
CA ALA A 249 -2.17 33.30 -16.39
C ALA A 249 -2.63 33.58 -17.83
N THR A 250 -3.77 33.02 -18.24
CA THR A 250 -4.39 33.24 -19.55
C THR A 250 -5.80 33.78 -19.35
N ASP A 251 -6.10 34.96 -19.88
CA ASP A 251 -7.41 35.61 -19.71
C ASP A 251 -8.51 35.05 -20.65
N VAL A 252 -9.71 35.64 -20.56
CA VAL A 252 -10.86 35.30 -21.41
C VAL A 252 -10.69 35.67 -22.89
N ALA A 253 -9.79 36.60 -23.21
CA ALA A 253 -9.40 36.99 -24.58
C ALA A 253 -8.29 36.09 -25.16
N LYS A 254 -7.70 35.22 -24.33
CA LYS A 254 -6.54 34.34 -24.57
C LYS A 254 -5.19 35.05 -24.62
N ASN A 255 -5.06 36.23 -24.03
CA ASN A 255 -3.76 36.82 -23.78
C ASN A 255 -3.06 36.07 -22.64
N VAL A 256 -1.74 35.87 -22.75
CA VAL A 256 -0.95 35.15 -21.75
C VAL A 256 -0.01 36.10 -21.01
N SER A 257 0.04 35.99 -19.68
CA SER A 257 0.93 36.78 -18.82
C SER A 257 2.42 36.47 -19.07
N PRO A 258 3.34 37.33 -18.60
CA PRO A 258 4.71 36.91 -18.30
C PRO A 258 4.73 35.76 -17.27
N LEU A 259 5.83 35.02 -17.21
CA LEU A 259 6.08 34.05 -16.13
C LEU A 259 6.16 34.74 -14.77
N SER A 260 5.67 34.05 -13.74
CA SER A 260 5.81 34.45 -12.33
C SER A 260 7.28 34.51 -11.88
N ILE A 261 7.49 35.11 -10.70
CA ILE A 261 8.73 34.89 -9.94
C ILE A 261 8.85 33.38 -9.61
N ALA A 262 10.07 32.85 -9.72
CA ALA A 262 10.37 31.46 -9.38
C ALA A 262 10.30 31.22 -7.85
N ILE A 263 9.51 30.23 -7.45
CA ILE A 263 9.48 29.69 -6.09
C ILE A 263 10.28 28.39 -6.07
N PRO A 264 11.49 28.37 -5.46
CA PRO A 264 12.23 27.12 -5.34
C PRO A 264 11.57 26.21 -4.31
N VAL A 265 11.57 24.93 -4.62
CA VAL A 265 11.07 23.82 -3.80
C VAL A 265 12.12 22.71 -3.78
N VAL A 266 11.95 21.76 -2.86
CA VAL A 266 12.70 20.50 -2.85
C VAL A 266 11.70 19.37 -3.07
N THR A 267 12.05 18.38 -3.88
CA THR A 267 11.35 17.09 -3.95
C THR A 267 12.15 16.03 -3.22
N ASP A 268 11.45 15.19 -2.47
CA ASP A 268 11.94 13.91 -1.99
C ASP A 268 10.76 12.92 -2.06
N VAL A 269 10.68 12.16 -3.15
CA VAL A 269 9.62 11.20 -3.44
C VAL A 269 10.11 9.75 -3.38
N THR A 270 11.39 9.55 -3.10
CA THR A 270 11.96 8.25 -2.74
C THR A 270 11.28 7.74 -1.47
N VAL A 271 10.90 6.46 -1.45
CA VAL A 271 10.39 5.80 -0.25
C VAL A 271 11.54 5.01 0.40
N PRO A 272 11.66 5.01 1.74
CA PRO A 272 12.69 4.20 2.39
C PRO A 272 12.37 2.71 2.21
N GLY A 273 13.36 1.94 1.79
CA GLY A 273 13.31 0.50 1.58
C GLY A 273 13.93 -0.29 2.74
N ALA A 274 13.47 -1.52 2.92
CA ALA A 274 14.01 -2.46 3.89
C ALA A 274 15.23 -3.19 3.33
N MET A 275 16.38 -3.08 3.99
CA MET A 275 17.64 -3.71 3.58
C MET A 275 17.87 -5.07 4.24
N SER A 276 17.48 -5.24 5.49
CA SER A 276 17.44 -6.55 6.15
C SER A 276 16.40 -6.59 7.28
N VAL A 277 15.76 -7.74 7.44
CA VAL A 277 14.88 -8.06 8.57
C VAL A 277 15.11 -9.50 9.00
N ALA A 278 15.38 -9.71 10.28
CA ALA A 278 15.53 -11.04 10.88
C ALA A 278 14.85 -11.10 12.25
N ILE A 279 14.30 -12.27 12.61
CA ILE A 279 13.65 -12.52 13.90
C ILE A 279 14.24 -13.76 14.58
N LEU A 280 14.64 -13.62 15.84
CA LEU A 280 15.24 -14.70 16.62
C LEU A 280 14.86 -14.62 18.10
N SER A 281 14.78 -15.78 18.74
CA SER A 281 14.66 -15.95 20.19
C SER A 281 16.04 -16.00 20.86
N ASN A 282 16.13 -15.60 22.12
CA ASN A 282 17.30 -15.85 22.98
C ASN A 282 17.35 -17.29 23.53
N ASN A 283 16.33 -18.11 23.23
CA ASN A 283 16.25 -19.52 23.60
C ASN A 283 17.43 -20.35 23.05
N ARG A 284 17.69 -21.52 23.65
CA ARG A 284 18.70 -22.48 23.17
C ARG A 284 18.50 -22.88 21.70
N ASN A 285 17.25 -22.94 21.25
CA ASN A 285 16.89 -23.01 19.84
C ASN A 285 16.29 -21.65 19.44
N SER A 286 17.03 -20.87 18.64
CA SER A 286 16.66 -19.51 18.22
C SER A 286 15.30 -19.40 17.51
N ASN A 287 14.76 -20.52 17.03
CA ASN A 287 13.51 -20.57 16.26
C ASN A 287 12.30 -20.92 17.14
N THR A 288 12.49 -21.12 18.46
CA THR A 288 11.42 -21.37 19.44
C THR A 288 11.50 -20.43 20.64
N ALA A 289 10.39 -20.20 21.33
CA ALA A 289 10.36 -19.38 22.54
C ALA A 289 9.32 -19.88 23.55
N ALA A 290 9.75 -20.08 24.79
CA ALA A 290 8.90 -20.40 25.94
C ALA A 290 8.61 -19.13 26.77
N ILE A 291 7.78 -19.24 27.83
CA ILE A 291 7.44 -18.10 28.68
C ILE A 291 8.71 -17.54 29.36
N GLY A 292 8.95 -16.24 29.17
CA GLY A 292 10.13 -15.53 29.69
C GLY A 292 11.28 -15.37 28.69
N ASP A 293 11.25 -16.07 27.56
CA ASP A 293 12.20 -15.82 26.46
C ASP A 293 11.96 -14.44 25.81
N VAL A 294 13.02 -13.89 25.24
CA VAL A 294 13.06 -12.59 24.56
C VAL A 294 13.21 -12.80 23.06
N ILE A 295 12.10 -12.58 22.34
CA ILE A 295 12.07 -12.49 20.89
C ILE A 295 12.63 -11.13 20.47
N THR A 296 13.55 -11.15 19.53
CA THR A 296 14.26 -9.97 19.03
C THR A 296 14.08 -9.87 17.51
N VAL A 297 13.54 -8.75 17.04
CA VAL A 297 13.48 -8.40 15.61
C VAL A 297 14.59 -7.39 15.32
N TYR A 298 15.45 -7.72 14.36
CA TYR A 298 16.46 -6.84 13.78
C TYR A 298 15.94 -6.27 12.47
N PHE A 299 16.20 -4.98 12.22
CA PHE A 299 15.73 -4.25 11.05
C PHE A 299 16.78 -3.25 10.58
N SER A 300 17.04 -3.19 9.28
CA SER A 300 17.83 -2.12 8.65
C SER A 300 17.16 -1.58 7.40
N VAL A 301 17.45 -0.32 7.08
CA VAL A 301 16.87 0.45 5.97
C VAL A 301 17.95 1.07 5.08
N ASP A 302 17.60 1.35 3.83
CA ASP A 302 18.49 2.06 2.91
C ASP A 302 18.57 3.56 3.23
N ASP A 303 17.49 4.18 3.71
CA ASP A 303 17.45 5.60 4.11
C ASP A 303 17.20 5.95 5.60
N ALA A 304 17.34 7.23 5.96
CA ALA A 304 17.26 7.71 7.33
C ALA A 304 15.79 7.91 7.72
N ILE A 305 15.36 7.23 8.77
CA ILE A 305 13.95 7.17 9.17
C ILE A 305 13.70 7.80 10.53
N TYR A 306 12.47 8.28 10.74
CA TYR A 306 11.96 8.45 12.10
C TYR A 306 11.93 7.08 12.81
N PRO A 307 12.02 7.03 14.16
CA PRO A 307 11.95 5.78 14.91
C PRO A 307 10.73 4.94 14.46
N PRO A 308 10.94 3.70 13.97
CA PRO A 308 9.88 2.90 13.38
C PRO A 308 8.94 2.37 14.46
N GLU A 309 7.72 2.04 14.05
CA GLU A 309 6.75 1.33 14.88
C GLU A 309 6.86 -0.16 14.57
N ILE A 310 7.08 -0.98 15.60
CA ILE A 310 7.25 -2.43 15.45
C ILE A 310 6.32 -3.15 16.43
N THR A 311 5.60 -4.16 15.94
CA THR A 311 4.86 -5.11 16.78
C THR A 311 5.46 -6.51 16.67
N ILE A 312 5.40 -7.27 17.77
CA ILE A 312 5.80 -8.68 17.87
C ILE A 312 4.69 -9.39 18.66
N ALA A 313 4.25 -10.57 18.21
CA ALA A 313 3.07 -11.26 18.74
C ALA A 313 1.80 -10.37 18.78
N GLY A 314 1.70 -9.40 17.85
CA GLY A 314 0.63 -8.39 17.82
C GLY A 314 0.73 -7.28 18.88
N THR A 315 1.72 -7.32 19.77
CA THR A 315 1.96 -6.30 20.80
C THR A 315 3.04 -5.31 20.35
N ALA A 316 2.87 -4.01 20.62
CA ALA A 316 3.89 -2.99 20.34
C ALA A 316 5.17 -3.27 21.13
N ALA A 317 6.30 -3.40 20.43
CA ALA A 317 7.60 -3.78 20.99
C ALA A 317 8.52 -2.55 21.08
N PRO A 318 9.19 -2.29 22.22
CA PRO A 318 10.11 -1.17 22.36
C PRO A 318 11.27 -1.24 21.35
N VAL A 319 11.38 -0.21 20.51
CA VAL A 319 12.43 -0.08 19.48
C VAL A 319 13.64 0.67 20.05
N THR A 320 14.84 0.17 19.75
CA THR A 320 16.12 0.83 20.03
C THR A 320 16.91 0.96 18.73
N ALA A 321 17.41 2.16 18.41
CA ALA A 321 18.40 2.32 17.34
C ALA A 321 19.76 1.78 17.82
N ILE A 322 20.40 0.94 17.02
CA ILE A 322 21.73 0.36 17.28
C ILE A 322 22.80 0.86 16.30
N GLY A 323 22.37 1.43 15.17
CA GLY A 323 23.19 2.15 14.20
C GLY A 323 22.41 3.30 13.58
N VAL A 324 22.98 3.99 12.58
CA VAL A 324 22.35 5.16 11.94
C VAL A 324 21.09 4.79 11.14
N LYS A 325 21.06 3.58 10.60
CA LYS A 325 19.96 3.00 9.79
C LYS A 325 19.61 1.58 10.25
N GLU A 326 19.90 1.26 11.52
CA GLU A 326 19.79 -0.08 12.10
C GLU A 326 19.04 -0.03 13.44
N TYR A 327 18.01 -0.87 13.57
CA TYR A 327 17.05 -0.86 14.65
C TYR A 327 16.85 -2.28 15.20
N VAL A 328 16.50 -2.37 16.48
CA VAL A 328 16.15 -3.62 17.14
C VAL A 328 14.91 -3.43 18.01
N ALA A 329 13.93 -4.30 17.87
CA ALA A 329 12.77 -4.41 18.75
C ALA A 329 12.86 -5.68 19.60
N ARG A 330 12.39 -5.63 20.84
CA ARG A 330 12.38 -6.79 21.75
C ARG A 330 11.03 -6.99 22.42
N TYR A 331 10.64 -8.25 22.55
CA TYR A 331 9.41 -8.67 23.20
C TYR A 331 9.69 -9.88 24.10
N THR A 332 9.18 -9.87 25.33
CA THR A 332 9.30 -11.01 26.25
C THR A 332 8.01 -11.82 26.23
N VAL A 333 8.11 -13.11 25.91
CA VAL A 333 6.96 -14.03 25.81
C VAL A 333 6.29 -14.18 27.17
N THR A 334 4.96 -14.06 27.16
CA THR A 334 4.11 -14.09 28.34
C THR A 334 3.21 -15.32 28.37
N ALA A 335 2.48 -15.51 29.46
CA ALA A 335 1.43 -16.53 29.51
C ALA A 335 0.24 -16.23 28.56
N ALA A 336 0.05 -14.96 28.17
CA ALA A 336 -1.12 -14.49 27.42
C ALA A 336 -0.99 -14.64 25.89
N ASP A 337 0.22 -14.84 25.38
CA ASP A 337 0.48 -15.06 23.95
C ASP A 337 -0.16 -16.35 23.42
N ALA A 338 -0.31 -16.47 22.11
CA ALA A 338 -0.70 -17.73 21.47
C ALA A 338 0.53 -18.60 21.18
N ASP A 339 0.39 -19.93 21.30
CA ASP A 339 1.35 -20.89 20.76
C ASP A 339 1.26 -20.92 19.22
N GLY A 340 2.39 -21.11 18.54
CA GLY A 340 2.51 -21.10 17.08
C GLY A 340 3.46 -20.03 16.54
N LEU A 341 3.40 -19.78 15.22
CA LEU A 341 4.26 -18.80 14.53
C LEU A 341 4.02 -17.39 15.07
N VAL A 342 5.10 -16.68 15.40
CA VAL A 342 5.03 -15.31 15.93
C VAL A 342 4.91 -14.30 14.79
N PRO A 343 3.76 -13.60 14.63
CA PRO A 343 3.66 -12.51 13.69
C PRO A 343 4.45 -11.30 14.20
N PHE A 344 5.04 -10.56 13.27
CA PHE A 344 5.56 -9.22 13.53
C PHE A 344 5.10 -8.26 12.42
N MET A 345 5.12 -6.97 12.70
CA MET A 345 4.83 -5.92 11.72
C MET A 345 5.79 -4.76 11.95
N ILE A 346 6.36 -4.21 10.87
CA ILE A 346 7.21 -3.02 10.90
C ILE A 346 6.61 -1.96 9.98
N THR A 347 6.37 -0.76 10.52
CA THR A 347 5.95 0.43 9.77
C THR A 347 6.92 1.59 10.03
N PHE A 348 7.29 2.31 8.98
CA PHE A 348 8.36 3.30 9.02
C PHE A 348 8.21 4.36 7.92
N ARG A 349 8.85 5.51 8.13
CA ARG A 349 8.87 6.64 7.19
C ARG A 349 10.19 7.41 7.31
N ASP A 350 10.64 8.00 6.21
CA ASP A 350 11.84 8.82 6.18
C ASP A 350 11.68 10.15 6.96
N LEU A 351 12.73 10.97 7.00
CA LEU A 351 12.74 12.25 7.69
C LEU A 351 11.92 13.37 7.01
N HIS A 352 11.41 13.17 5.80
CA HIS A 352 10.56 14.14 5.07
C HIS A 352 9.08 13.75 5.04
N GLY A 353 8.77 12.47 5.24
CA GLY A 353 7.43 11.92 5.42
C GLY A 353 7.05 10.77 4.48
N ASN A 354 7.90 10.34 3.53
CA ASN A 354 7.52 9.20 2.68
C ASN A 354 7.51 7.92 3.51
N THR A 355 6.42 7.16 3.39
CA THR A 355 6.21 5.91 4.15
C THR A 355 6.74 4.74 3.36
N GLY A 356 7.55 3.89 4.02
CA GLY A 356 8.05 2.63 3.45
C GLY A 356 7.01 1.53 3.46
N ASP A 357 7.24 0.46 2.69
CA ASP A 357 6.33 -0.69 2.65
C ASP A 357 6.22 -1.39 4.02
N THR A 358 5.01 -1.80 4.39
CA THR A 358 4.77 -2.49 5.66
C THR A 358 5.34 -3.91 5.62
N ILE A 359 6.28 -4.21 6.52
CA ILE A 359 6.98 -5.50 6.54
C ILE A 359 6.31 -6.46 7.52
N THR A 360 5.98 -7.67 7.06
CA THR A 360 5.38 -8.75 7.88
C THR A 360 6.11 -10.09 7.75
N ALA A 361 7.28 -10.11 7.10
CA ALA A 361 8.12 -11.28 6.88
C ALA A 361 9.61 -10.91 6.94
N SER A 362 10.47 -11.86 7.27
CA SER A 362 11.92 -11.69 7.34
C SER A 362 12.57 -11.78 5.94
N THR A 363 13.68 -11.07 5.73
CA THR A 363 14.44 -11.11 4.47
C THR A 363 15.31 -12.37 4.34
N ASP A 364 15.63 -13.01 5.46
CA ASP A 364 16.46 -14.22 5.54
C ASP A 364 15.65 -15.52 5.72
N ASN A 365 14.31 -15.43 5.80
CA ASN A 365 13.39 -16.51 6.15
C ASN A 365 13.52 -17.04 7.60
N SER A 366 14.15 -16.28 8.51
CA SER A 366 14.09 -16.54 9.95
C SER A 366 12.65 -16.46 10.47
N ASN A 367 12.29 -17.37 11.38
CA ASN A 367 10.95 -17.50 11.95
C ASN A 367 11.09 -17.97 13.41
N VAL A 368 10.25 -17.45 14.30
CA VAL A 368 10.15 -17.89 15.71
C VAL A 368 8.76 -18.42 15.98
N TYR A 369 8.68 -19.54 16.70
CA TYR A 369 7.45 -20.16 17.15
C TYR A 369 7.37 -20.09 18.68
N ILE A 370 6.29 -19.55 19.23
CA ILE A 370 6.01 -19.68 20.67
C ILE A 370 5.52 -21.10 20.93
N ASP A 371 6.11 -21.75 21.92
CA ASP A 371 5.65 -23.03 22.44
C ASP A 371 5.82 -23.02 23.96
N LYS A 372 4.69 -23.03 24.68
CA LYS A 372 4.63 -23.00 26.15
C LYS A 372 4.21 -24.35 26.74
N LYS A 373 4.17 -25.42 25.93
CA LYS A 373 3.50 -26.68 26.28
C LYS A 373 4.44 -27.67 26.98
N ALA A 374 4.31 -27.76 28.30
CA ALA A 374 5.04 -28.74 29.11
C ALA A 374 4.77 -30.21 28.66
N PRO A 375 5.81 -31.01 28.33
CA PRO A 375 5.66 -32.41 27.98
C PRO A 375 5.01 -33.25 29.08
N LEU A 376 3.85 -33.85 28.80
CA LEU A 376 3.18 -34.81 29.68
C LEU A 376 3.85 -36.17 29.60
N VAL A 377 4.19 -36.75 30.76
CA VAL A 377 4.93 -38.00 30.88
C VAL A 377 4.01 -39.15 31.28
N THR A 378 4.04 -40.24 30.51
CA THR A 378 3.34 -41.50 30.84
C THR A 378 4.35 -42.63 30.99
N LEU A 379 4.23 -43.41 32.08
CA LEU A 379 5.02 -44.62 32.33
C LEU A 379 4.13 -45.86 32.19
N ASN A 380 4.45 -46.75 31.25
CA ASN A 380 3.66 -47.94 30.94
C ASN A 380 4.53 -49.20 30.77
N THR A 381 3.93 -50.38 30.90
CA THR A 381 4.57 -51.64 30.49
C THR A 381 3.57 -52.53 29.76
N LEU A 382 4.06 -53.34 28.81
CA LEU A 382 3.23 -54.18 27.94
C LEU A 382 3.02 -55.59 28.51
N GLU A 383 3.76 -55.96 29.54
CA GLU A 383 3.62 -57.23 30.25
C GLU A 383 2.73 -57.08 31.49
N MET A 384 2.01 -58.14 31.86
CA MET A 384 1.08 -58.10 32.99
C MET A 384 1.79 -58.39 34.32
N SER A 385 1.67 -57.46 35.27
CA SER A 385 1.99 -57.68 36.69
C SER A 385 1.15 -58.84 37.25
N PRO A 386 1.70 -59.76 38.08
CA PRO A 386 3.01 -59.70 38.72
C PRO A 386 4.19 -60.28 37.91
N PHE A 387 5.30 -59.56 37.95
CA PHE A 387 6.54 -59.83 37.20
C PHE A 387 7.42 -60.90 37.86
N ARG A 388 7.96 -61.84 37.07
CA ARG A 388 8.83 -62.93 37.55
C ARG A 388 10.27 -62.88 37.03
N LYS A 389 10.61 -61.80 36.34
CA LYS A 389 11.85 -61.52 35.61
C LYS A 389 12.00 -60.00 35.44
N PRO A 390 13.16 -59.49 35.03
CA PRO A 390 13.27 -58.12 34.51
C PRO A 390 12.29 -57.87 33.36
N PHE A 391 11.79 -56.63 33.27
CA PHE A 391 10.78 -56.21 32.30
C PHE A 391 11.05 -54.80 31.79
N LEU A 392 10.54 -54.47 30.61
CA LEU A 392 10.66 -53.13 30.04
C LEU A 392 9.53 -52.23 30.55
N VAL A 393 9.91 -51.01 30.93
CA VAL A 393 8.98 -49.87 31.05
C VAL A 393 9.21 -48.93 29.88
N TYR A 394 8.13 -48.49 29.26
CA TYR A 394 8.07 -47.46 28.23
C TYR A 394 7.82 -46.11 28.92
N ILE A 395 8.66 -45.14 28.59
CA ILE A 395 8.56 -43.74 28.98
C ILE A 395 8.09 -43.00 27.73
N SER A 396 6.91 -42.40 27.78
CA SER A 396 6.32 -41.69 26.63
C SER A 396 6.00 -40.25 26.99
N PHE A 397 6.50 -39.32 26.19
CA PHE A 397 6.26 -37.88 26.27
C PHE A 397 5.23 -37.47 25.20
N SER A 398 4.37 -36.49 25.50
CA SER A 398 3.35 -35.99 24.56
C SER A 398 3.91 -35.25 23.33
N GLU A 399 5.16 -34.82 23.38
CA GLU A 399 5.93 -34.22 22.28
C GLU A 399 7.42 -34.59 22.38
N PRO A 400 8.22 -34.33 21.32
CA PRO A 400 9.68 -34.46 21.35
C PRO A 400 10.35 -33.73 22.50
N ILE A 401 11.24 -34.45 23.19
CA ILE A 401 12.17 -33.91 24.19
C ILE A 401 13.57 -33.69 23.58
N ALA A 402 14.28 -32.68 24.09
CA ALA A 402 15.65 -32.32 23.73
C ALA A 402 16.68 -32.88 24.73
N ASP A 403 16.29 -33.18 25.97
CA ASP A 403 17.12 -33.88 26.95
C ASP A 403 16.34 -34.86 27.85
N PHE A 404 17.04 -35.88 28.35
CA PHE A 404 16.60 -36.80 29.41
C PHE A 404 17.81 -37.59 29.93
N ASP A 405 17.82 -37.94 31.21
CA ASP A 405 18.81 -38.83 31.81
C ASP A 405 18.16 -39.85 32.75
N LEU A 406 18.73 -41.06 32.80
CA LEU A 406 18.21 -42.18 33.59
C LEU A 406 18.13 -41.87 35.10
N SER A 407 19.00 -41.00 35.61
CA SER A 407 19.06 -40.61 37.04
C SER A 407 17.90 -39.71 37.49
N TYR A 408 17.06 -39.21 36.58
CA TYR A 408 15.85 -38.46 36.96
C TYR A 408 14.68 -39.37 37.37
N LEU A 409 14.68 -40.64 36.98
CA LEU A 409 13.70 -41.61 37.50
C LEU A 409 13.88 -41.84 38.99
N ARG A 410 12.77 -42.02 39.70
CA ARG A 410 12.75 -42.49 41.09
C ARG A 410 12.18 -43.90 41.08
N VAL A 411 12.97 -44.86 41.58
CA VAL A 411 12.63 -46.28 41.60
C VAL A 411 12.64 -46.82 43.02
N SER A 412 11.69 -47.70 43.34
CA SER A 412 11.71 -48.50 44.57
C SER A 412 11.72 -49.99 44.24
N ASN A 413 12.42 -50.78 45.06
CA ASN A 413 12.52 -52.24 44.95
C ASN A 413 13.02 -52.77 43.57
N ALA A 414 13.76 -51.96 42.80
CA ALA A 414 14.37 -52.39 41.54
C ALA A 414 15.66 -51.63 41.23
N VAL A 415 16.52 -52.24 40.43
CA VAL A 415 17.58 -51.56 39.67
C VAL A 415 17.00 -51.20 38.30
N ILE A 416 17.38 -50.04 37.76
CA ILE A 416 17.08 -49.63 36.39
C ILE A 416 18.36 -49.60 35.56
N THR A 417 18.32 -50.18 34.36
CA THR A 417 19.43 -50.25 33.40
C THR A 417 18.92 -50.01 31.99
N ASP A 418 19.84 -49.92 31.02
CA ASP A 418 19.52 -50.04 29.59
C ASP A 418 18.46 -49.04 29.10
N LEU A 419 18.70 -47.75 29.37
CA LEU A 419 17.92 -46.66 28.76
C LEU A 419 18.17 -46.64 27.25
N ASN A 420 17.13 -46.92 26.47
CA ASN A 420 17.18 -46.97 25.01
C ASN A 420 16.10 -46.05 24.41
N SER A 421 16.49 -45.10 23.57
CA SER A 421 15.54 -44.26 22.83
C SER A 421 14.97 -45.01 21.62
N ILE A 422 13.64 -45.03 21.48
CA ILE A 422 12.94 -45.53 20.29
C ILE A 422 12.64 -44.36 19.34
N SER A 423 12.29 -43.21 19.90
CA SER A 423 12.16 -41.92 19.22
C SER A 423 12.66 -40.80 20.15
N ASN A 424 12.55 -39.55 19.72
CA ASN A 424 12.75 -38.37 20.55
C ASN A 424 11.58 -38.10 21.55
N ASN A 425 10.57 -38.96 21.62
CA ASN A 425 9.48 -38.86 22.61
C ASN A 425 9.07 -40.20 23.24
N VAL A 426 9.69 -41.32 22.86
CA VAL A 426 9.43 -42.65 23.44
C VAL A 426 10.76 -43.35 23.71
N MET A 427 10.94 -43.80 24.94
CA MET A 427 12.15 -44.47 25.42
C MET A 427 11.75 -45.74 26.19
N THR A 428 12.67 -46.70 26.31
CA THR A 428 12.52 -47.87 27.18
C THR A 428 13.63 -47.92 28.21
N VAL A 429 13.32 -48.48 29.38
CA VAL A 429 14.25 -48.78 30.47
C VAL A 429 14.01 -50.21 30.94
N LEU A 430 15.08 -50.96 31.20
CA LEU A 430 14.98 -52.29 31.80
C LEU A 430 14.87 -52.16 33.32
N VAL A 431 13.73 -52.58 33.86
CA VAL A 431 13.48 -52.63 35.30
C VAL A 431 13.78 -54.05 35.78
N SER A 432 14.75 -54.17 36.69
CA SER A 432 15.16 -55.43 37.33
C SER A 432 14.82 -55.39 38.82
N PRO A 433 13.68 -55.95 39.25
CA PRO A 433 13.30 -55.93 40.67
C PRO A 433 14.32 -56.61 41.59
N MET A 434 14.45 -56.12 42.82
CA MET A 434 15.37 -56.66 43.84
C MET A 434 14.71 -57.77 44.67
N TYR A 435 13.45 -57.56 45.07
CA TYR A 435 12.72 -58.42 45.99
C TYR A 435 11.27 -58.62 45.56
N ASP A 436 10.64 -59.70 46.03
CA ASP A 436 9.19 -59.91 45.91
C ASP A 436 8.41 -58.77 46.61
N GLY A 437 7.33 -58.26 46.00
CA GLY A 437 6.51 -57.16 46.51
C GLY A 437 6.32 -56.00 45.52
N PRO A 438 5.86 -54.82 45.97
CA PRO A 438 5.65 -53.67 45.09
C PRO A 438 6.98 -53.16 44.52
N VAL A 439 6.94 -52.75 43.25
CA VAL A 439 7.98 -51.99 42.54
C VAL A 439 7.30 -50.71 42.05
N THR A 440 7.85 -49.55 42.40
CA THR A 440 7.35 -48.27 41.91
C THR A 440 8.39 -47.58 41.05
N LEU A 441 7.90 -46.88 40.02
CA LEU A 441 8.70 -46.03 39.14
C LEU A 441 7.94 -44.74 38.85
N GLU A 442 8.58 -43.60 39.04
CA GLU A 442 8.00 -42.28 38.78
C GLU A 442 9.05 -41.31 38.24
N LEU A 443 8.58 -40.27 37.54
CA LEU A 443 9.40 -39.17 37.07
C LEU A 443 8.90 -37.85 37.65
N ALA A 444 9.81 -37.06 38.21
CA ALA A 444 9.50 -35.71 38.70
C ALA A 444 9.26 -34.72 37.55
N ALA A 445 8.64 -33.58 37.85
CA ALA A 445 8.54 -32.48 36.89
C ALA A 445 9.93 -31.86 36.64
N GLY A 446 10.18 -31.38 35.41
CA GLY A 446 11.48 -30.83 34.98
C GLY A 446 12.59 -31.87 34.80
N ALA A 447 12.21 -33.13 34.56
CA ALA A 447 13.15 -34.23 34.32
C ALA A 447 13.52 -34.43 32.84
N ALA A 448 12.81 -33.74 31.95
CA ALA A 448 13.11 -33.59 30.53
C ALA A 448 12.62 -32.20 30.09
N HIS A 449 13.16 -31.67 29.00
CA HIS A 449 12.68 -30.45 28.36
C HIS A 449 12.40 -30.70 26.88
N ASP A 450 11.46 -29.96 26.29
CA ASP A 450 11.24 -29.96 24.84
C ASP A 450 12.28 -29.11 24.07
N ALA A 451 12.03 -28.89 22.77
CA ALA A 451 12.88 -28.05 21.92
C ALA A 451 12.84 -26.55 22.25
N ALA A 452 11.77 -26.07 22.91
CA ALA A 452 11.62 -24.71 23.43
C ALA A 452 12.10 -24.59 24.89
N GLY A 453 12.45 -25.69 25.55
CA GLY A 453 12.91 -25.72 26.93
C GLY A 453 11.80 -25.84 27.99
N ASN A 454 10.54 -26.13 27.63
CA ASN A 454 9.50 -26.29 28.65
C ASN A 454 9.77 -27.54 29.48
N PRO A 455 9.79 -27.45 30.83
CA PRO A 455 10.01 -28.59 31.71
C PRO A 455 8.84 -29.57 31.65
N SER A 456 9.15 -30.87 31.59
CA SER A 456 8.15 -31.94 31.61
C SER A 456 7.28 -31.89 32.86
N LEU A 457 6.02 -32.30 32.74
CA LEU A 457 5.16 -32.57 33.89
C LEU A 457 5.67 -33.81 34.65
N ALA A 458 5.32 -33.92 35.93
CA ALA A 458 5.57 -35.15 36.68
C ALA A 458 4.72 -36.29 36.09
N SER A 459 5.27 -37.51 36.03
CA SER A 459 4.49 -38.67 35.63
C SER A 459 3.53 -39.08 36.74
N THR A 460 2.47 -39.81 36.38
CA THR A 460 1.83 -40.71 37.35
C THR A 460 2.84 -41.78 37.78
N GLN A 461 2.83 -42.19 39.05
CA GLN A 461 3.65 -43.30 39.53
C GLN A 461 3.14 -44.62 38.92
N LEU A 462 4.01 -45.32 38.20
CA LEU A 462 3.78 -46.71 37.79
C LEU A 462 4.06 -47.61 39.00
N ALA A 463 3.02 -48.31 39.49
CA ALA A 463 3.13 -49.24 40.59
C ALA A 463 2.74 -50.65 40.13
N VAL A 464 3.68 -51.60 40.22
CA VAL A 464 3.50 -53.00 39.81
C VAL A 464 3.99 -53.96 40.91
N GLN A 465 3.71 -55.25 40.79
CA GLN A 465 4.18 -56.27 41.72
C GLN A 465 5.27 -57.14 41.09
N ALA A 466 6.32 -57.44 41.85
CA ALA A 466 7.30 -58.49 41.55
C ALA A 466 7.00 -59.74 42.39
N LEU A 467 7.10 -60.91 41.76
CA LEU A 467 7.01 -62.24 42.34
C LEU A 467 7.99 -63.18 41.63
N PHE A 468 9.29 -63.00 41.83
CA PHE A 468 10.28 -64.02 41.50
C PHE A 468 9.94 -65.34 42.20
N GLY A 469 9.47 -65.26 43.45
CA GLY A 469 9.13 -66.41 44.26
C GLY A 469 10.39 -67.13 44.71
N GLY A 470 10.93 -66.74 45.87
CA GLY A 470 12.12 -67.34 46.48
C GLY A 470 11.92 -68.79 46.94
N TYR A 471 11.63 -69.72 46.04
CA TYR A 471 11.59 -71.15 46.33
C TYR A 471 12.96 -71.62 46.82
N PHE A 472 12.93 -72.43 47.89
CA PHE A 472 14.09 -73.16 48.38
C PHE A 472 14.63 -74.10 47.28
N GLU A 473 15.90 -73.94 46.94
CA GLU A 473 16.58 -74.67 45.87
C GLU A 473 17.32 -75.91 46.41
N LYS A 474 18.21 -75.72 47.38
CA LYS A 474 19.04 -76.79 47.97
C LYS A 474 19.73 -76.38 49.27
N VAL A 475 20.18 -77.36 50.06
CA VAL A 475 21.19 -77.17 51.11
C VAL A 475 22.53 -77.65 50.59
N TYR A 476 23.61 -76.88 50.83
CA TYR A 476 24.98 -77.30 50.52
C TYR A 476 26.00 -76.72 51.52
N PRO A 477 27.02 -77.48 51.96
CA PRO A 477 27.12 -78.94 51.85
C PRO A 477 26.01 -79.63 52.66
N ASN A 478 25.69 -80.87 52.27
CA ASN A 478 24.76 -81.74 52.99
C ASN A 478 25.20 -83.20 52.73
N PRO A 479 25.87 -83.90 53.67
CA PRO A 479 26.11 -83.49 55.06
C PRO A 479 27.02 -82.26 55.24
N ALA A 480 26.88 -81.56 56.35
CA ALA A 480 27.70 -80.40 56.72
C ALA A 480 28.53 -80.64 57.99
N THR A 481 29.77 -80.14 58.00
CA THR A 481 30.73 -80.28 59.11
C THR A 481 30.97 -78.97 59.88
N GLY A 482 30.25 -77.90 59.53
CA GLY A 482 30.46 -76.59 60.14
C GLY A 482 29.60 -75.51 59.51
N ILE A 483 29.92 -75.03 58.30
CA ILE A 483 29.07 -74.06 57.60
C ILE A 483 28.11 -74.76 56.64
N MET A 484 26.80 -74.51 56.81
CA MET A 484 25.71 -74.98 55.96
C MET A 484 25.04 -73.79 55.26
N ARG A 485 24.79 -73.90 53.94
CA ARG A 485 24.16 -72.84 53.14
C ARG A 485 22.83 -73.30 52.56
N LEU A 486 21.81 -72.48 52.68
CA LEU A 486 20.45 -72.68 52.18
C LEU A 486 20.30 -71.76 50.96
N GLN A 487 20.20 -72.34 49.78
CA GLN A 487 20.11 -71.59 48.52
C GLN A 487 18.64 -71.44 48.09
N PHE A 488 18.30 -70.28 47.53
CA PHE A 488 16.98 -69.92 47.02
C PHE A 488 17.08 -69.39 45.59
N THR A 489 16.03 -69.62 44.81
CA THR A 489 15.91 -69.15 43.41
C THR A 489 15.86 -67.62 43.29
N GLY A 490 15.26 -66.95 44.26
CA GLY A 490 15.05 -65.49 44.32
C GLY A 490 15.17 -64.93 45.75
N THR A 491 15.06 -63.61 45.87
CA THR A 491 15.26 -62.83 47.09
C THR A 491 13.96 -62.18 47.56
N VAL A 492 13.72 -62.17 48.88
CA VAL A 492 12.41 -61.81 49.47
C VAL A 492 12.50 -60.61 50.42
N ASN A 493 13.65 -60.36 51.04
CA ASN A 493 13.88 -59.30 52.03
C ASN A 493 12.87 -59.30 53.20
N ASP A 494 12.47 -60.50 53.61
CA ASP A 494 11.63 -60.75 54.79
C ASP A 494 12.43 -61.50 55.86
N LYS A 495 11.99 -61.41 57.11
CA LYS A 495 12.56 -62.22 58.19
C LYS A 495 12.03 -63.64 58.11
N ALA A 496 12.94 -64.62 58.09
CA ALA A 496 12.60 -66.02 58.25
C ALA A 496 13.02 -66.53 59.63
N LYS A 497 12.08 -67.14 60.35
CA LYS A 497 12.38 -68.01 61.48
C LYS A 497 12.86 -69.35 60.92
N ILE A 498 14.08 -69.73 61.27
CA ILE A 498 14.73 -70.98 60.88
C ILE A 498 14.88 -71.86 62.10
N THR A 499 14.43 -73.10 61.96
CA THR A 499 14.41 -74.10 63.04
C THR A 499 14.95 -75.42 62.51
N MET A 500 15.82 -76.08 63.27
CA MET A 500 16.31 -77.41 62.94
C MET A 500 15.99 -78.36 64.10
N ALA A 501 15.23 -79.41 63.81
CA ALA A 501 14.74 -80.36 64.81
C ALA A 501 15.06 -81.80 64.43
N SER A 502 15.33 -82.63 65.43
CA SER A 502 15.47 -84.08 65.24
C SER A 502 14.12 -84.70 64.84
N TYR A 503 14.14 -85.89 64.25
CA TYR A 503 12.92 -86.68 63.98
C TYR A 503 12.10 -87.05 65.24
N ARG A 504 12.60 -86.74 66.45
CA ARG A 504 11.87 -86.88 67.73
C ARG A 504 11.31 -85.54 68.23
N GLY A 505 11.31 -84.49 67.41
CA GLY A 505 10.76 -83.16 67.72
C GLY A 505 11.66 -82.23 68.54
N VAL A 506 12.81 -82.71 69.05
CA VAL A 506 13.75 -81.86 69.81
C VAL A 506 14.45 -80.89 68.87
N VAL A 507 14.24 -79.59 69.08
CA VAL A 507 14.91 -78.49 68.36
C VAL A 507 16.36 -78.37 68.85
N VAL A 508 17.30 -78.28 67.91
CA VAL A 508 18.75 -78.10 68.17
C VAL A 508 19.31 -76.80 67.59
N TYR A 509 18.53 -76.10 66.76
CA TYR A 509 18.85 -74.77 66.24
C TYR A 509 17.55 -73.97 66.09
N GLU A 510 17.55 -72.73 66.57
CA GLU A 510 16.50 -71.76 66.27
C GLU A 510 17.12 -70.37 66.12
N LYS A 511 16.82 -69.67 65.01
CA LYS A 511 17.27 -68.30 64.76
C LYS A 511 16.36 -67.55 63.79
N GLU A 512 16.16 -66.25 64.00
CA GLU A 512 15.66 -65.35 62.94
C GLU A 512 16.82 -64.86 62.07
N LEU A 513 16.64 -64.93 60.75
CA LEU A 513 17.61 -64.46 59.75
C LEU A 513 16.87 -63.79 58.58
N MET A 514 17.51 -62.82 57.93
CA MET A 514 16.95 -62.16 56.74
C MET A 514 17.06 -63.06 55.50
N MET A 515 16.04 -63.03 54.65
CA MET A 515 16.05 -63.58 53.29
C MET A 515 16.30 -62.48 52.23
N ASP A 516 17.25 -61.61 52.53
CA ASP A 516 17.77 -60.55 51.64
C ASP A 516 18.67 -61.09 50.52
N SER A 517 19.28 -62.27 50.74
CA SER A 517 20.23 -62.95 49.86
C SER A 517 19.66 -64.25 49.28
N LYS A 518 20.06 -64.60 48.05
CA LYS A 518 19.81 -65.93 47.44
C LYS A 518 20.48 -67.08 48.20
N THR A 519 21.36 -66.79 49.15
CA THR A 519 21.99 -67.78 50.01
C THR A 519 21.99 -67.30 51.46
N LEU A 520 21.32 -68.07 52.31
CA LEU A 520 21.34 -67.89 53.75
C LEU A 520 22.32 -68.88 54.37
N THR A 521 23.14 -68.42 55.33
CA THR A 521 24.21 -69.23 55.92
C THR A 521 23.96 -69.48 57.40
N MET A 522 24.09 -70.73 57.83
CA MET A 522 24.03 -71.14 59.24
C MET A 522 25.29 -71.91 59.64
N ASP A 523 25.74 -71.68 60.87
CA ASP A 523 26.79 -72.45 61.52
C ASP A 523 26.16 -73.62 62.30
N VAL A 524 26.64 -74.83 62.01
CA VAL A 524 26.25 -76.11 62.60
C VAL A 524 27.43 -76.79 63.34
N SER A 525 28.58 -76.12 63.48
CA SER A 525 29.78 -76.65 64.14
C SER A 525 29.53 -77.09 65.59
N ASN A 526 28.57 -76.45 66.27
CA ASN A 526 28.18 -76.75 67.65
C ASN A 526 26.94 -77.66 67.77
N ILE A 527 26.45 -78.23 66.66
CA ILE A 527 25.27 -79.11 66.63
C ILE A 527 25.75 -80.56 66.52
N PRO A 528 25.24 -81.52 67.33
CA PRO A 528 25.67 -82.91 67.26
C PRO A 528 25.55 -83.56 65.88
N SER A 529 26.41 -84.53 65.59
CA SER A 529 26.31 -85.36 64.38
C SER A 529 24.97 -86.12 64.34
N GLY A 530 24.22 -85.99 63.25
CA GLY A 530 22.87 -86.54 63.14
C GLY A 530 22.08 -86.04 61.94
N ALA A 531 20.88 -86.59 61.76
CA ALA A 531 19.94 -86.21 60.71
C ALA A 531 18.74 -85.44 61.30
N TYR A 532 18.38 -84.35 60.64
CA TYR A 532 17.44 -83.34 61.14
C TYR A 532 16.48 -82.84 60.05
N ILE A 533 15.32 -82.34 60.47
CA ILE A 533 14.39 -81.59 59.64
C ILE A 533 14.68 -80.10 59.85
N LEU A 534 15.05 -79.41 58.78
CA LEU A 534 15.27 -77.97 58.74
C LEU A 534 14.01 -77.30 58.17
N THR A 535 13.42 -76.37 58.91
CA THR A 535 12.20 -75.62 58.54
C THR A 535 12.47 -74.12 58.52
N ILE A 536 12.05 -73.46 57.45
CA ILE A 536 12.22 -72.03 57.15
C ILE A 536 10.82 -71.42 57.04
N ARG A 537 10.48 -70.40 57.83
CA ARG A 537 9.19 -69.70 57.75
C ARG A 537 9.33 -68.19 57.79
N SER A 538 8.88 -67.53 56.73
CA SER A 538 8.68 -66.08 56.63
C SER A 538 7.17 -65.76 56.62
N ARG A 539 6.76 -64.49 56.48
CA ARG A 539 5.36 -64.09 56.35
C ARG A 539 4.62 -64.79 55.20
N ASN A 540 5.29 -64.96 54.06
CA ASN A 540 4.69 -65.43 52.81
C ASN A 540 5.20 -66.82 52.37
N TYR A 541 6.22 -67.36 53.03
CA TYR A 541 6.93 -68.58 52.59
C TYR A 541 7.13 -69.57 53.73
N SER A 542 6.94 -70.87 53.46
CA SER A 542 7.21 -71.95 54.40
C SER A 542 7.85 -73.13 53.67
N PHE A 543 9.12 -73.43 53.96
CA PHE A 543 9.87 -74.54 53.39
C PHE A 543 10.32 -75.51 54.48
N TYR A 544 10.46 -76.78 54.14
CA TYR A 544 11.12 -77.78 54.99
C TYR A 544 11.98 -78.72 54.14
N THR A 545 13.06 -79.23 54.72
CA THR A 545 13.99 -80.15 54.04
C THR A 545 14.77 -80.98 55.06
N ASN A 546 15.35 -82.10 54.61
CA ASN A 546 16.15 -82.99 55.46
C ASN A 546 17.64 -82.66 55.30
N VAL A 547 18.32 -82.46 56.43
CA VAL A 547 19.75 -82.14 56.48
C VAL A 547 20.50 -83.07 57.42
N MET A 548 21.79 -83.26 57.16
CA MET A 548 22.67 -84.05 58.01
C MET A 548 23.86 -83.21 58.47
N VAL A 549 24.20 -83.32 59.75
CA VAL A 549 25.41 -82.76 60.36
C VAL A 549 26.35 -83.93 60.67
N VAL A 550 27.63 -83.78 60.38
CA VAL A 550 28.67 -84.79 60.65
C VAL A 550 29.95 -84.11 61.10
N HIS A 551 30.46 -84.52 62.25
CA HIS A 551 31.78 -84.20 62.80
C HIS A 551 32.54 -85.51 63.06
#